data_AF-A0A444VWR1-F1
#
_entry.id   AF-A0A444VWR1-F1
#
_cell.length_a   1.000
_cell.length_b   1.000
_cell.length_c   1.000
_cell.angle_alpha   90.00
_cell.angle_beta   90.00
_cell.angle_gamma   90.00
#
_symmetry.space_group_name_H-M   'P 1'
#
loop_
_entity.id
_entity.type
_entity.pdbx_description
1 polymer ?
#
loop_
_entity_poly.entity_id
_entity_poly.type
_entity_poly.pdbx_seq_one_letter_code
_entity_poly.pdbx_strand_id
1 'polypeptide(L)'
;MLANLNLNRNSPFSFIEYGFQAYYAYVFLMVWTHPELHPVSLINDLAVLMAFEFIMVHSGVFMAVMPRKWSLFVFFPLYGLFAYSFNESVVNTNILYIYLLTVLNRMRFAFSNVAPEVRVYQMGKSAAKAVFYFFLILAVCIGNSIVPPFGLTNEFLEKSHYFQTVKSSGLFIEKPYVPICMGFIYYTLPVLYFVYRILKNFGRKDSFQNEKLVFSRTTVKSNKF
;
A
#
# COMPACT_ATOMS: atom_id res chain seq x y z
N MET A 1 -20.48 -21.50 -3.31
CA MET A 1 -21.06 -20.77 -4.48
C MET A 1 -20.09 -19.65 -4.85
N LEU A 2 -19.13 -19.97 -5.71
CA LEU A 2 -17.98 -19.12 -6.01
C LEU A 2 -18.40 -18.05 -7.03
N ALA A 3 -18.40 -16.79 -6.56
CA ALA A 3 -18.70 -15.65 -7.40
C ALA A 3 -17.78 -15.64 -8.63
N ASN A 4 -18.42 -15.65 -9.79
CA ASN A 4 -17.87 -15.40 -11.11
C ASN A 4 -17.08 -14.07 -11.08
N LEU A 5 -15.76 -14.16 -10.89
CA LEU A 5 -14.85 -13.02 -10.78
C LEU A 5 -14.63 -12.45 -12.17
N ASN A 6 -15.57 -11.60 -12.57
CA ASN A 6 -15.53 -10.79 -13.77
C ASN A 6 -14.25 -9.92 -13.74
N LEU A 7 -13.26 -10.29 -14.57
CA LEU A 7 -12.02 -9.54 -14.79
C LEU A 7 -12.27 -8.10 -15.27
N ASN A 8 -13.48 -7.80 -15.75
CA ASN A 8 -13.93 -6.46 -16.11
C ASN A 8 -14.26 -5.55 -14.89
N ARG A 9 -14.25 -6.09 -13.66
CA ARG A 9 -14.58 -5.36 -12.41
C ARG A 9 -13.37 -4.95 -11.57
N ASN A 10 -12.14 -5.09 -12.10
CA ASN A 10 -10.97 -4.44 -11.52
C ASN A 10 -10.85 -3.05 -12.15
N SER A 11 -11.54 -2.06 -11.58
CA SER A 11 -11.50 -0.68 -12.09
C SER A 11 -10.03 -0.22 -12.26
N PRO A 12 -9.70 0.60 -13.28
CA PRO A 12 -8.34 1.13 -13.51
C PRO A 12 -7.70 1.72 -12.23
N PHE A 13 -8.52 2.29 -11.35
CA PHE A 13 -8.12 2.79 -10.03
C PHE A 13 -7.49 1.75 -9.08
N SER A 14 -7.91 0.48 -9.15
CA SER A 14 -7.31 -0.60 -8.36
C SER A 14 -5.92 -0.95 -8.89
N PHE A 15 -5.70 -0.88 -10.21
CA PHE A 15 -4.39 -1.07 -10.81
C PHE A 15 -3.44 0.07 -10.45
N ILE A 16 -3.93 1.32 -10.50
CA ILE A 16 -3.20 2.51 -10.05
C ILE A 16 -2.80 2.38 -8.57
N GLU A 17 -3.69 1.85 -7.71
CA GLU A 17 -3.37 1.60 -6.29
C GLU A 17 -2.17 0.64 -6.13
N TYR A 18 -2.16 -0.48 -6.85
CA TYR A 18 -1.03 -1.42 -6.82
C TYR A 18 0.23 -0.82 -7.43
N GLY A 19 0.10 0.04 -8.44
CA GLY A 19 1.22 0.81 -9.01
C GLY A 19 1.87 1.74 -7.98
N PHE A 20 1.07 2.51 -7.24
CA PHE A 20 1.59 3.34 -6.16
C PHE A 20 2.23 2.51 -5.04
N GLN A 21 1.63 1.37 -4.66
CA GLN A 21 2.24 0.47 -3.68
C GLN A 21 3.59 -0.08 -4.16
N ALA A 22 3.70 -0.47 -5.43
CA ALA A 22 4.96 -0.92 -6.01
C ALA A 22 6.02 0.19 -6.01
N TYR A 23 5.61 1.42 -6.34
CA TYR A 23 6.49 2.59 -6.27
C TYR A 23 7.01 2.82 -4.84
N TYR A 24 6.12 2.81 -3.83
CA TYR A 24 6.55 2.94 -2.44
C TYR A 24 7.49 1.82 -2.02
N ALA A 25 7.16 0.56 -2.32
CA ALA A 25 8.02 -0.57 -2.03
C ALA A 25 9.43 -0.40 -2.62
N TYR A 26 9.52 0.08 -3.87
CA TYR A 26 10.80 0.37 -4.52
C TYR A 26 11.57 1.49 -3.79
N VAL A 27 10.92 2.60 -3.47
CA VAL A 27 11.56 3.73 -2.76
C VAL A 27 12.04 3.30 -1.36
N PHE A 28 11.24 2.52 -0.63
CA PHE A 28 11.65 1.96 0.67
C PHE A 28 12.87 1.06 0.52
N LEU A 29 12.92 0.18 -0.48
CA LEU A 29 14.06 -0.71 -0.71
C LEU A 29 15.33 0.06 -1.09
N MET A 30 15.20 1.06 -1.96
CA MET A 30 16.33 1.90 -2.39
C MET A 30 16.93 2.66 -1.21
N VAL A 31 16.11 3.32 -0.41
CA VAL A 31 16.59 4.06 0.77
C VAL A 31 17.14 3.11 1.85
N TRP A 32 16.61 1.89 1.96
CA TRP A 32 17.12 0.92 2.92
C TRP A 32 18.51 0.39 2.54
N THR A 33 18.74 0.15 1.25
CA THR A 33 19.98 -0.48 0.75
C THR A 33 21.07 0.52 0.38
N HIS A 34 20.70 1.65 -0.21
CA HIS A 34 21.61 2.67 -0.74
C HIS A 34 21.14 4.08 -0.34
N PRO A 35 21.08 4.42 0.96
CA PRO A 35 20.63 5.73 1.42
C PRO A 35 21.52 6.88 0.93
N GLU A 36 22.78 6.64 0.58
CA GLU A 36 23.73 7.62 0.06
C GLU A 36 23.32 8.24 -1.29
N LEU A 37 22.46 7.58 -2.06
CA LEU A 37 21.98 8.07 -3.35
C LEU A 37 20.80 9.04 -3.20
N HIS A 38 20.32 9.25 -1.98
CA HIS A 38 19.11 10.00 -1.68
C HIS A 38 19.34 11.07 -0.63
N PRO A 39 18.55 12.16 -0.65
CA PRO A 39 18.67 13.19 0.36
C PRO A 39 18.27 12.64 1.73
N VAL A 40 19.03 13.01 2.76
CA VAL A 40 18.84 12.57 4.16
C VAL A 40 17.44 12.86 4.67
N SER A 41 16.83 13.95 4.20
CA SER A 41 15.44 14.32 4.49
C SER A 41 14.43 13.24 4.11
N LEU A 42 14.68 12.48 3.04
CA LEU A 42 13.77 11.45 2.55
C LEU A 42 13.62 10.29 3.55
N ILE A 43 14.66 10.00 4.33
CA ILE A 43 14.63 8.96 5.37
C ILE A 43 13.58 9.31 6.42
N ASN A 44 13.60 10.57 6.89
CA ASN A 44 12.60 11.08 7.83
C ASN A 44 11.20 11.07 7.19
N ASP A 45 11.08 11.56 5.96
CA ASP A 45 9.80 11.67 5.28
C ASP A 45 9.13 10.28 5.11
N LEU A 46 9.92 9.24 4.84
CA LEU A 46 9.44 7.85 4.76
C LEU A 46 9.04 7.28 6.13
N ALA A 47 9.79 7.58 7.19
CA ALA A 47 9.44 7.17 8.55
C ALA A 47 8.12 7.81 9.01
N VAL A 48 7.95 9.12 8.76
CA VAL A 48 6.72 9.87 9.01
C VAL A 48 5.57 9.32 8.17
N LEU A 49 5.80 9.03 6.88
CA LEU A 49 4.79 8.42 6.01
C LEU A 49 4.23 7.13 6.60
N MET A 50 5.08 6.27 7.18
CA MET A 50 4.61 5.05 7.84
C MET A 50 3.76 5.34 9.07
N ALA A 51 4.13 6.32 9.90
CA ALA A 51 3.31 6.72 11.05
C ALA A 51 1.93 7.23 10.63
N PHE A 52 1.84 8.01 9.55
CA PHE A 52 0.55 8.47 9.02
C PHE A 52 -0.24 7.36 8.30
N GLU A 53 0.43 6.40 7.68
CA GLU A 53 -0.23 5.24 7.07
C GLU A 53 -1.01 4.42 8.10
N PHE A 54 -0.53 4.35 9.35
CA PHE A 54 -1.31 3.78 10.46
C PHE A 54 -2.66 4.50 10.60
N ILE A 55 -2.66 5.83 10.68
CA ILE A 55 -3.90 6.59 10.84
C ILE A 55 -4.81 6.42 9.61
N MET A 56 -4.21 6.48 8.42
CA MET A 56 -4.93 6.39 7.15
C MET A 56 -5.57 5.02 6.94
N VAL A 57 -4.92 3.91 7.32
CA VAL A 57 -5.50 2.57 7.12
C VAL A 57 -6.73 2.33 8.01
N HIS A 58 -6.77 2.97 9.18
CA HIS A 58 -7.93 2.96 10.08
C HIS A 58 -9.04 3.88 9.58
N SER A 59 -8.69 5.02 8.98
CA SER A 59 -9.67 5.96 8.42
C SER A 59 -10.57 5.31 7.35
N GLY A 60 -10.03 4.36 6.56
CA GLY A 60 -10.82 3.58 5.60
C GLY A 60 -11.87 2.66 6.24
N VAL A 61 -11.61 2.18 7.46
CA VAL A 61 -12.59 1.41 8.25
C VAL A 61 -13.68 2.34 8.78
N PHE A 62 -13.30 3.47 9.39
CA PHE A 62 -14.25 4.45 9.92
C PHE A 62 -15.17 5.05 8.83
N MET A 63 -14.60 5.35 7.66
CA MET A 63 -15.35 5.90 6.52
C MET A 63 -16.42 4.93 6.01
N ALA A 64 -16.23 3.63 6.23
CA ALA A 64 -17.16 2.64 5.74
C ALA A 64 -18.26 2.29 6.76
N VAL A 65 -18.05 2.54 8.04
CA VAL A 65 -19.05 2.39 9.11
C VAL A 65 -19.93 3.65 9.23
N MET A 66 -19.39 4.83 8.94
CA MET A 66 -20.11 6.10 9.14
C MET A 66 -21.10 6.41 8.00
N PRO A 67 -22.32 6.91 8.30
CA PRO A 67 -23.28 7.33 7.28
C PRO A 67 -22.77 8.53 6.46
N ARG A 68 -23.03 8.52 5.14
CA ARG A 68 -22.49 9.49 4.16
C ARG A 68 -22.70 10.96 4.54
N LYS A 69 -23.86 11.29 5.13
CA LYS A 69 -24.22 12.67 5.53
C LYS A 69 -23.28 13.25 6.60
N TRP A 70 -22.73 12.40 7.46
CA TRP A 70 -21.79 12.79 8.53
C TRP A 70 -20.34 12.56 8.14
N SER A 71 -20.09 11.57 7.27
CA SER A 71 -18.74 11.24 6.79
C SER A 71 -18.03 12.45 6.21
N LEU A 72 -18.62 13.19 5.25
CA LEU A 72 -17.93 14.34 4.65
C LEU A 72 -17.60 15.44 5.68
N PHE A 73 -18.54 15.71 6.60
CA PHE A 73 -18.37 16.76 7.62
C PHE A 73 -17.29 16.43 8.66
N VAL A 74 -17.14 15.17 9.04
CA VAL A 74 -16.12 14.74 10.01
C VAL A 74 -14.77 14.52 9.34
N PHE A 75 -14.75 13.87 8.18
CA PHE A 75 -13.49 13.50 7.51
C PHE A 75 -12.80 14.70 6.86
N PHE A 76 -13.54 15.68 6.33
CA PHE A 76 -12.92 16.85 5.70
C PHE A 76 -12.00 17.64 6.65
N PRO A 77 -12.43 18.11 7.84
CA PRO A 77 -11.55 18.81 8.77
C PRO A 77 -10.46 17.90 9.34
N LEU A 78 -10.76 16.62 9.58
CA LEU A 78 -9.82 15.65 10.13
C LEU A 78 -8.67 15.35 9.15
N TYR A 79 -8.97 15.15 7.85
CA TYR A 79 -7.94 15.02 6.82
C TYR A 79 -7.20 16.32 6.54
N GLY A 80 -7.86 17.48 6.66
CA GLY A 80 -7.20 18.79 6.59
C GLY A 80 -6.15 18.94 7.70
N LEU A 81 -6.51 18.57 8.92
CA LEU A 81 -5.59 18.57 10.06
C LEU A 81 -4.44 17.59 9.84
N PHE A 82 -4.72 16.37 9.35
CA PHE A 82 -3.65 15.43 9.02
C PHE A 82 -2.73 15.91 7.91
N ALA A 83 -3.27 16.51 6.84
CA ALA A 83 -2.44 17.06 5.77
C ALA A 83 -1.54 18.19 6.28
N TYR A 84 -2.07 19.05 7.17
CA TYR A 84 -1.30 20.09 7.84
C TYR A 84 -0.19 19.50 8.73
N SER A 85 -0.54 18.57 9.63
CA SER A 85 0.45 17.91 10.50
C SER A 85 1.50 17.12 9.71
N PHE A 86 1.11 16.50 8.60
CA PHE A 86 2.04 15.78 7.72
C PHE A 86 3.02 16.74 7.07
N ASN A 87 2.53 17.87 6.53
CA ASN A 87 3.36 18.89 5.91
C ASN A 87 4.39 19.47 6.90
N GLU A 88 3.98 19.77 8.13
CA GLU A 88 4.91 20.25 9.16
C GLU A 88 5.96 19.21 9.59
N SER A 89 5.63 17.91 9.49
CA SER A 89 6.50 16.81 9.91
C SER A 89 7.49 16.36 8.83
N VAL A 90 7.20 16.61 7.55
CA VAL A 90 8.10 16.30 6.44
C VAL A 90 8.97 17.49 6.06
N VAL A 91 10.18 17.19 5.58
CA VAL A 91 11.11 18.20 5.08
C VAL A 91 10.92 18.39 3.58
N ASN A 92 10.58 17.32 2.83
CA ASN A 92 10.32 17.39 1.40
C ASN A 92 8.85 17.06 1.05
N THR A 93 8.16 18.01 0.43
CA THR A 93 6.74 17.90 0.09
C THR A 93 6.46 16.96 -1.10
N ASN A 94 7.49 16.51 -1.82
CA ASN A 94 7.30 15.67 -3.02
C ASN A 94 6.60 14.34 -2.70
N ILE A 95 6.96 13.69 -1.59
CA ILE A 95 6.33 12.43 -1.16
C ILE A 95 4.86 12.65 -0.79
N LEU A 96 4.54 13.83 -0.26
CA LEU A 96 3.21 14.22 0.20
C LEU A 96 2.23 14.28 -0.97
N TYR A 97 2.64 14.79 -2.14
CA TYR A 97 1.76 14.83 -3.31
C TYR A 97 1.37 13.43 -3.81
N ILE A 98 2.32 12.49 -3.88
CA ILE A 98 2.04 11.11 -4.28
C ILE A 98 1.17 10.42 -3.23
N TYR A 99 1.41 10.74 -1.95
CA TYR A 99 0.61 10.22 -0.85
C TYR A 99 -0.83 10.74 -0.91
N LEU A 100 -1.01 12.03 -1.18
CA LEU A 100 -2.33 12.65 -1.35
C LEU A 100 -3.10 11.99 -2.50
N LEU A 101 -2.47 11.72 -3.65
CA LEU A 101 -3.10 10.99 -4.75
C LEU A 101 -3.52 9.58 -4.33
N THR A 102 -2.68 8.90 -3.54
CA THR A 102 -3.00 7.58 -2.98
C THR A 102 -4.21 7.65 -2.05
N VAL A 103 -4.28 8.66 -1.18
CA VAL A 103 -5.39 8.90 -0.26
C VAL A 103 -6.68 9.24 -1.02
N LEU A 104 -6.62 10.13 -2.00
CA LEU A 104 -7.77 10.47 -2.86
C LEU A 104 -8.29 9.23 -3.61
N ASN A 105 -7.40 8.40 -4.15
CA ASN A 105 -7.78 7.16 -4.82
C ASN A 105 -8.47 6.17 -3.87
N ARG A 106 -8.03 6.10 -2.60
CA ARG A 106 -8.63 5.27 -1.54
C ARG A 106 -10.01 5.80 -1.09
N MET A 107 -10.17 7.13 -1.04
CA MET A 107 -11.40 7.81 -0.60
C MET A 107 -12.47 7.99 -1.68
N ARG A 108 -12.26 7.47 -2.90
CA ARG A 108 -13.23 7.64 -4.01
C ARG A 108 -14.67 7.22 -3.65
N PHE A 109 -14.83 6.27 -2.73
CA PHE A 109 -16.12 5.78 -2.24
C PHE A 109 -16.89 6.78 -1.36
N ALA A 110 -16.22 7.80 -0.80
CA ALA A 110 -16.88 8.91 -0.13
C ALA A 110 -17.61 9.83 -1.12
N PHE A 111 -17.04 9.97 -2.32
CA PHE A 111 -17.51 10.89 -3.36
C PHE A 111 -18.46 10.23 -4.36
N SER A 112 -18.36 8.92 -4.59
CA SER A 112 -19.15 8.19 -5.58
C SER A 112 -20.12 7.18 -4.95
N ASN A 113 -21.36 7.12 -5.47
CA ASN A 113 -22.37 6.15 -5.03
C ASN A 113 -22.00 4.76 -5.56
N VAL A 114 -21.48 3.90 -4.69
CA VAL A 114 -21.09 2.53 -5.07
C VAL A 114 -22.06 1.53 -4.46
N ALA A 115 -22.42 0.50 -5.23
CA ALA A 115 -23.28 -0.58 -4.79
C ALA A 115 -22.82 -1.18 -3.44
N PRO A 116 -23.76 -1.55 -2.54
CA PRO A 116 -23.45 -2.00 -1.18
C PRO A 116 -22.49 -3.19 -1.14
N GLU A 117 -22.54 -4.09 -2.12
CA GLU A 117 -21.64 -5.24 -2.25
C GLU A 117 -20.17 -4.85 -2.42
N VAL A 118 -19.90 -3.82 -3.23
CA VAL A 118 -18.52 -3.35 -3.47
C VAL A 118 -18.00 -2.61 -2.23
N ARG A 119 -18.89 -1.93 -1.49
CA ARG A 119 -18.54 -1.28 -0.23
C ARG A 119 -18.08 -2.30 0.82
N VAL A 120 -18.80 -3.40 1.00
CA VAL A 120 -18.44 -4.48 1.94
C VAL A 120 -17.11 -5.15 1.56
N TYR A 121 -16.88 -5.39 0.26
CA TYR A 121 -15.60 -5.94 -0.20
C TYR A 121 -14.41 -5.01 0.09
N GLN A 122 -14.58 -3.71 -0.14
CA GLN A 122 -13.53 -2.72 0.14
C GLN A 122 -13.32 -2.50 1.64
N MET A 123 -14.39 -2.59 2.45
CA MET A 123 -14.29 -2.65 3.91
C MET A 123 -13.42 -3.79 4.37
N GLY A 124 -13.69 -5.00 3.88
CA GLY A 124 -12.90 -6.18 4.21
C GLY A 124 -11.42 -5.99 3.84
N LYS A 125 -11.15 -5.40 2.66
CA LYS A 125 -9.77 -5.08 2.23
C LYS A 125 -9.10 -4.06 3.15
N SER A 126 -9.79 -2.98 3.55
CA SER A 126 -9.22 -1.95 4.43
C SER A 126 -9.00 -2.48 5.85
N ALA A 127 -9.96 -3.24 6.40
CA ALA A 127 -9.84 -3.86 7.71
C ALA A 127 -8.70 -4.89 7.73
N ALA A 128 -8.58 -5.72 6.70
CA ALA A 128 -7.47 -6.66 6.59
C ALA A 128 -6.11 -5.95 6.54
N LYS A 129 -6.00 -4.83 5.80
CA LYS A 129 -4.78 -4.01 5.79
C LYS A 129 -4.48 -3.39 7.16
N ALA A 130 -5.50 -2.92 7.89
CA ALA A 130 -5.32 -2.36 9.22
C ALA A 130 -4.83 -3.40 10.22
N VAL A 131 -5.44 -4.58 10.23
CA VAL A 131 -5.02 -5.72 11.05
C VAL A 131 -3.60 -6.15 10.68
N PHE A 132 -3.30 -6.26 9.39
CA PHE A 132 -1.97 -6.60 8.90
C PHE A 132 -0.91 -5.56 9.35
N TYR A 133 -1.21 -4.27 9.20
CA TYR A 133 -0.35 -3.20 9.69
C TYR A 133 -0.13 -3.31 11.21
N PHE A 134 -1.18 -3.57 11.99
CA PHE A 134 -1.11 -3.69 13.45
C PHE A 134 -0.21 -4.85 13.90
N PHE A 135 -0.31 -6.02 13.27
CA PHE A 135 0.59 -7.13 13.58
C PHE A 135 2.01 -6.86 13.10
N LEU A 136 2.18 -6.16 11.96
CA LEU A 136 3.49 -5.81 11.43
C LEU A 136 4.23 -4.84 12.35
N ILE A 137 3.56 -3.80 12.88
CA ILE A 137 4.19 -2.85 13.80
C ILE A 137 4.59 -3.55 15.10
N LEU A 138 3.76 -4.45 15.64
CA LEU A 138 4.11 -5.23 16.83
C LEU A 138 5.32 -6.13 16.58
N ALA A 139 5.32 -6.87 15.47
CA ALA A 139 6.42 -7.77 15.10
C ALA A 139 7.74 -7.01 14.93
N VAL A 140 7.69 -5.84 14.29
CA VAL A 140 8.88 -5.03 14.00
C VAL A 140 9.36 -4.26 15.24
N CYS A 141 8.47 -3.76 16.10
CA CYS A 141 8.84 -3.11 17.36
C CYS A 141 9.47 -4.10 18.35
N ILE A 142 8.91 -5.30 18.49
CA ILE A 142 9.46 -6.37 19.34
C ILE A 142 10.75 -6.92 18.73
N GLY A 143 10.76 -7.15 17.42
CA GLY A 143 11.88 -7.68 16.66
C GLY A 143 12.91 -6.64 16.20
N ASN A 144 12.94 -5.44 16.78
CA ASN A 144 13.79 -4.34 16.29
C ASN A 144 15.29 -4.67 16.30
N SER A 145 15.71 -5.64 17.11
CA SER A 145 17.08 -6.15 17.19
C SER A 145 17.45 -7.10 16.04
N ILE A 146 16.46 -7.66 15.35
CA ILE A 146 16.61 -8.61 14.24
C ILE A 146 16.59 -7.87 12.89
N VAL A 147 16.00 -6.67 12.85
CA VAL A 147 15.88 -5.89 11.61
C VAL A 147 17.27 -5.42 11.16
N PRO A 148 17.75 -5.83 9.97
CA PRO A 148 19.04 -5.40 9.47
C PRO A 148 19.00 -3.89 9.14
N PRO A 149 19.97 -3.10 9.61
CA PRO A 149 20.03 -1.68 9.28
C PRO A 149 20.43 -1.41 7.82
N PHE A 150 21.09 -2.38 7.15
CA PHE A 150 21.70 -2.22 5.82
C PHE A 150 22.48 -0.90 5.71
N GLY A 151 22.12 0.01 4.80
CA GLY A 151 22.82 1.28 4.64
C GLY A 151 22.48 2.32 5.71
N LEU A 152 21.41 2.12 6.48
CA LEU A 152 20.94 3.04 7.53
C LEU A 152 21.63 2.75 8.87
N THR A 153 22.96 2.67 8.87
CA THR A 153 23.75 2.47 10.09
C THR A 153 23.80 3.75 10.92
N ASN A 154 24.05 3.62 12.22
CA ASN A 154 24.20 4.79 13.11
C ASN A 154 25.33 5.71 12.63
N GLU A 155 26.42 5.14 12.10
CA GLU A 155 27.54 5.89 11.54
C GLU A 155 27.12 6.77 10.34
N PHE A 156 26.28 6.24 9.44
CA PHE A 156 25.73 7.02 8.35
C PHE A 156 24.79 8.13 8.84
N LEU A 157 23.91 7.84 9.80
CA LEU A 157 22.96 8.80 10.36
C LEU A 157 23.64 9.96 11.10
N GLU A 158 24.72 9.67 11.83
CA GLU A 158 25.54 10.69 12.50
C GLU A 158 26.31 11.54 11.49
N LYS A 159 27.00 10.91 10.52
CA LYS A 159 27.77 11.61 9.48
C LYS A 159 26.91 12.48 8.58
N SER A 160 25.66 12.07 8.35
CA SER A 160 24.70 12.79 7.54
C SER A 160 23.93 13.88 8.28
N HIS A 161 24.25 14.12 9.57
CA HIS A 161 23.56 15.09 10.44
C HIS A 161 22.03 14.86 10.49
N TYR A 162 21.59 13.61 10.33
CA TYR A 162 20.18 13.24 10.28
C TYR A 162 19.45 13.73 11.53
N PHE A 163 19.98 13.43 12.72
CA PHE A 163 19.38 13.80 14.02
C PHE A 163 19.26 15.32 14.26
N GLN A 164 20.01 16.14 13.52
CA GLN A 164 19.90 17.61 13.59
C GLN A 164 18.84 18.16 12.61
N THR A 165 18.43 17.34 11.64
CA THR A 165 17.49 17.71 10.58
C THR A 165 16.06 17.28 10.90
N VAL A 166 15.89 16.27 11.76
CA VAL A 166 14.57 15.80 12.20
C VAL A 166 13.90 16.75 13.18
N LYS A 167 12.63 17.08 12.89
CA LYS A 167 11.76 17.94 13.71
C LYS A 167 10.90 17.16 14.70
N SER A 168 10.98 15.83 14.72
CA SER A 168 10.08 14.94 15.46
C SER A 168 10.85 13.90 16.27
N SER A 169 10.22 13.34 17.30
CA SER A 169 10.80 12.33 18.21
C SER A 169 9.94 11.06 18.22
N GLY A 170 10.55 9.93 18.58
CA GLY A 170 9.90 8.63 18.70
C GLY A 170 10.67 7.50 18.02
N LEU A 171 10.30 6.25 18.31
CA LEU A 171 11.01 5.05 17.86
C LEU A 171 11.23 5.01 16.33
N PHE A 172 10.28 5.52 15.55
CA PHE A 172 10.36 5.56 14.10
C PHE A 172 11.37 6.59 13.58
N ILE A 173 11.62 7.65 14.35
CA ILE A 173 12.55 8.70 13.98
C ILE A 173 13.96 8.37 14.48
N GLU A 174 14.07 7.82 15.69
CA GLU A 174 15.34 7.42 16.29
C GLU A 174 15.98 6.21 15.59
N LYS A 175 15.16 5.28 15.11
CA LYS A 175 15.59 4.07 14.41
C LYS A 175 14.90 3.97 13.05
N PRO A 176 15.26 4.81 12.06
CA PRO A 176 14.54 4.90 10.78
C PRO A 176 14.57 3.62 9.95
N TYR A 177 15.56 2.74 10.16
CA TYR A 177 15.62 1.42 9.52
C TYR A 177 14.41 0.52 9.87
N VAL A 178 13.81 0.74 11.05
CA VAL A 178 12.65 -0.02 11.56
C VAL A 178 11.37 0.28 10.74
N PRO A 179 10.88 1.54 10.64
CA PRO A 179 9.72 1.86 9.81
C PRO A 179 10.01 1.69 8.32
N ILE A 180 11.26 1.82 7.86
CA ILE A 180 11.59 1.60 6.44
C ILE A 180 11.47 0.13 6.04
N CYS A 181 12.01 -0.79 6.86
CA CYS A 181 11.80 -2.23 6.68
C CYS A 181 10.31 -2.59 6.73
N MET A 182 9.60 -2.04 7.72
CA MET A 182 8.16 -2.20 7.86
C MET A 182 7.42 -1.74 6.60
N GLY A 183 7.72 -0.54 6.09
CA GLY A 183 7.12 0.01 4.88
C GLY A 183 7.38 -0.87 3.66
N PHE A 184 8.62 -1.35 3.50
CA PHE A 184 8.95 -2.29 2.43
C PHE A 184 8.07 -3.55 2.49
N ILE A 185 7.98 -4.22 3.63
CA ILE A 185 7.18 -5.45 3.78
C ILE A 185 5.69 -5.14 3.55
N TYR A 186 5.20 -4.04 4.13
CA TYR A 186 3.80 -3.64 4.09
C TYR A 186 3.32 -3.38 2.64
N TYR A 187 4.13 -2.70 1.83
CA TYR A 187 3.78 -2.38 0.46
C TYR A 187 4.10 -3.53 -0.53
N THR A 188 5.12 -4.33 -0.25
CA THR A 188 5.55 -5.43 -1.15
C THR A 188 4.59 -6.61 -1.13
N LEU A 189 4.10 -7.04 0.04
CA LEU A 189 3.26 -8.24 0.13
C LEU A 189 1.96 -8.16 -0.68
N PRO A 190 1.18 -7.06 -0.64
CA PRO A 190 -0.01 -6.92 -1.49
C PRO A 190 0.31 -6.93 -2.98
N VAL A 191 1.44 -6.34 -3.38
CA VAL A 191 1.90 -6.29 -4.78
C VAL A 191 2.31 -7.68 -5.26
N LEU A 192 3.09 -8.43 -4.46
CA LEU A 192 3.47 -9.81 -4.80
C LEU A 192 2.25 -10.72 -4.91
N TYR A 193 1.28 -10.60 -4.00
CA TYR A 193 0.02 -11.34 -4.10
C TYR A 193 -0.75 -10.99 -5.39
N PHE A 194 -0.77 -9.71 -5.77
CA PHE A 194 -1.39 -9.26 -7.01
C PHE A 194 -0.69 -9.84 -8.25
N VAL A 195 0.64 -9.79 -8.31
CA VAL A 195 1.45 -10.36 -9.41
C VAL A 195 1.27 -11.88 -9.50
N TYR A 196 1.37 -12.60 -8.37
CA TYR A 196 1.13 -14.04 -8.31
C TYR A 196 -0.25 -14.41 -8.86
N ARG A 197 -1.28 -13.65 -8.48
CA ARG A 197 -2.65 -13.85 -8.96
C ARG A 197 -2.77 -13.59 -10.46
N ILE A 198 -2.12 -12.56 -11.00
CA ILE A 198 -2.09 -12.29 -12.44
C ILE A 198 -1.43 -13.46 -13.17
N LEU A 199 -0.25 -13.89 -12.74
CA LEU A 199 0.50 -15.00 -13.36
C LEU A 199 -0.32 -16.29 -13.37
N LYS A 200 -0.95 -16.64 -12.24
CA LYS A 200 -1.82 -17.81 -12.12
C LYS A 200 -3.05 -17.73 -13.03
N ASN A 201 -3.65 -16.55 -13.16
CA ASN A 201 -4.81 -16.34 -14.02
C ASN A 201 -4.43 -16.37 -15.51
N PHE A 202 -3.25 -15.90 -15.88
CA PHE A 202 -2.72 -16.01 -17.23
C PHE A 202 -2.52 -17.48 -17.62
N GLY A 203 -1.81 -18.25 -16.79
CA GLY A 203 -1.59 -19.69 -17.03
C GLY A 203 -2.88 -20.52 -17.08
N ARG A 204 -3.93 -20.10 -16.36
CA ARG A 204 -5.23 -20.78 -16.39
C ARG A 204 -6.07 -20.42 -17.63
N LYS A 205 -5.84 -19.26 -18.24
CA LYS A 205 -6.52 -18.83 -19.47
C LYS A 205 -5.99 -19.60 -20.67
N ASP A 206 -4.67 -19.83 -20.73
CA ASP A 206 -4.02 -20.62 -21.78
C ASP A 206 -4.42 -22.11 -21.73
N SER A 207 -4.56 -22.67 -20.53
CA SER A 207 -5.05 -24.04 -20.33
C SER A 207 -6.49 -24.21 -20.84
N PHE A 208 -7.41 -23.28 -20.53
CA PHE A 208 -8.80 -23.33 -20.99
C PHE A 208 -8.94 -23.07 -22.51
N GLN A 209 -8.05 -22.26 -23.10
CA GLN A 209 -8.03 -22.03 -24.54
C GLN A 209 -7.50 -23.27 -25.29
N ASN A 210 -6.45 -23.91 -24.78
CA ASN A 210 -5.94 -25.17 -25.33
C ASN A 210 -6.95 -26.31 -25.20
N GLU A 211 -7.66 -26.45 -24.08
CA GLU A 211 -8.71 -27.46 -23.92
C GLU A 211 -9.86 -27.25 -24.92
N LYS A 212 -10.33 -26.00 -25.12
CA LYS A 212 -11.35 -25.69 -26.12
C LYS A 212 -10.90 -25.96 -27.56
N LEU A 213 -9.65 -25.67 -27.89
CA LEU A 213 -9.08 -25.93 -29.22
C LEU A 213 -8.92 -27.44 -29.48
N VAL A 214 -8.55 -28.23 -28.45
CA VAL A 214 -8.47 -29.69 -28.54
C VAL A 214 -9.85 -30.31 -28.70
N PHE A 215 -10.85 -29.90 -27.90
CA PHE A 215 -12.23 -30.42 -27.97
C PHE A 215 -12.91 -30.11 -29.31
N SER A 216 -12.60 -28.96 -29.92
CA SER A 216 -13.08 -28.60 -31.25
C SER A 216 -12.40 -29.41 -32.37
N ARG A 217 -11.18 -29.91 -32.18
CA ARG A 217 -10.51 -30.78 -33.17
C ARG A 217 -11.00 -32.23 -33.10
N THR A 218 -11.32 -32.74 -31.92
CA THR A 218 -11.85 -34.11 -31.77
C THR A 218 -13.27 -34.25 -32.29
N THR A 219 -14.11 -33.20 -32.16
CA THR A 219 -15.49 -33.23 -32.68
C THR A 219 -15.59 -33.10 -34.20
N VAL A 220 -14.59 -32.52 -34.88
CA VAL A 220 -14.59 -32.33 -36.35
C VAL A 220 -14.12 -33.58 -37.12
N LYS A 221 -13.65 -34.64 -36.45
CA LYS A 221 -13.16 -35.86 -37.11
C LYS A 221 -14.18 -37.00 -37.21
N SER A 222 -15.43 -36.80 -36.81
CA SER A 222 -16.50 -37.80 -36.93
C SER A 222 -17.57 -37.36 -37.92
N ASN A 223 -17.21 -37.24 -39.19
CA ASN A 223 -18.14 -37.31 -40.32
C ASN A 223 -17.34 -37.41 -41.60
N LYS A 224 -17.03 -38.64 -42.02
CA LYS A 224 -16.86 -39.01 -43.43
C LYS A 224 -16.90 -40.54 -43.58
N PHE A 225 -18.01 -40.96 -44.20
CA PHE A 225 -18.31 -42.21 -44.91
C PHE A 225 -18.41 -43.50 -44.09
#